data_AF-A0AAU8MWL5-F1
#
_entry.id   AF-A0AAU8MWL5-F1
#
_cell.length_a   1.000
_cell.length_b   1.000
_cell.length_c   1.000
_cell.angle_alpha   90.00
_cell.angle_beta   90.00
_cell.angle_gamma   90.00
#
_symmetry.space_group_name_H-M   'P 1'
#
loop_
_entity.id
_entity.type
_entity.pdbx_description
1 polymer ?
#
loop_
_entity_poly.entity_id
_entity_poly.type
_entity_poly.pdbx_seq_one_letter_code
_entity_poly.pdbx_strand_id
1 'polypeptide(L)'
;MKSRLCCWALLLAALPSLSPAAMPAAAPDRPMRKSAWLAEAMDSKTCPLVSIRLVGENPRADGGEDTIATIWRSADDELADLDRWPTLYLSLGGRPLALPRVPPADDVESAALSGETLLRWSAPRQGVSATLRLRAPRLWVENDGAWTEVAPARLRQARAATDGASTRSVWGGHLTLVSPAGRWQAPVRVESWCGP
;
A
#
# COMPACT_ATOMS: atom_id res chain seq x y z
N MET A 1 67.72 47.20 13.74
CA MET A 1 66.85 47.13 14.94
C MET A 1 65.40 47.29 14.51
N LYS A 2 64.55 46.29 14.86
CA LYS A 2 63.06 46.28 14.92
C LYS A 2 62.31 46.49 13.58
N SER A 3 61.82 45.45 12.89
CA SER A 3 60.57 44.66 13.12
C SER A 3 59.32 45.57 13.21
N ARG A 4 58.22 45.37 12.46
CA ARG A 4 57.48 44.13 12.21
C ARG A 4 56.67 44.23 10.90
N LEU A 5 56.69 43.16 10.12
CA LEU A 5 55.83 42.94 8.96
C LEU A 5 54.41 42.52 9.39
N CYS A 6 53.43 43.04 8.66
CA CYS A 6 52.02 42.67 8.69
C CYS A 6 51.81 41.17 8.49
N CYS A 7 51.04 40.54 9.38
CA CYS A 7 50.32 39.30 9.10
C CYS A 7 48.82 39.52 9.36
N TRP A 8 48.16 40.11 8.37
CA TRP A 8 46.73 39.91 8.14
C TRP A 8 46.61 38.62 7.31
N ALA A 9 46.04 37.56 7.88
CA ALA A 9 45.27 36.53 7.17
C ALA A 9 45.23 35.27 8.04
N LEU A 10 44.04 34.95 8.58
CA LEU A 10 43.53 33.59 8.75
C LEU A 10 42.11 33.66 9.34
N LEU A 11 41.19 34.22 8.56
CA LEU A 11 39.75 33.95 8.68
C LEU A 11 39.44 32.80 7.73
N LEU A 12 39.87 31.59 8.11
CA LEU A 12 39.53 30.36 7.39
C LEU A 12 38.14 29.91 7.85
N ALA A 13 37.15 30.33 7.07
CA ALA A 13 35.86 29.72 6.83
C ALA A 13 35.49 28.50 7.69
N ALA A 14 34.81 28.75 8.81
CA ALA A 14 33.92 27.77 9.42
C ALA A 14 32.60 27.76 8.62
N LEU A 15 32.60 27.10 7.46
CA LEU A 15 31.36 26.76 6.77
C LEU A 15 30.72 25.60 7.55
N PRO A 16 29.53 25.77 8.17
CA PRO A 16 28.81 24.64 8.74
C PRO A 16 28.51 23.67 7.60
N SER A 17 28.92 22.42 7.79
CA SER A 17 28.56 21.31 6.93
C SER A 17 27.04 21.28 6.80
N LEU A 18 26.52 21.75 5.66
CA LEU A 18 25.14 21.56 5.25
C LEU A 18 24.93 20.06 5.11
N SER A 19 24.55 19.42 6.22
CA SER A 19 24.01 18.06 6.17
C SER A 19 22.82 18.13 5.23
N PRO A 20 22.75 17.29 4.18
CA PRO A 20 21.61 17.28 3.29
C PRO A 20 20.36 17.13 4.16
N ALA A 21 19.46 18.11 4.07
CA ALA A 21 18.17 18.05 4.74
C ALA A 21 17.57 16.68 4.39
N ALA A 22 17.24 15.90 5.42
CA ALA A 22 16.62 14.59 5.24
C ALA A 22 15.40 14.80 4.33
N MET A 23 15.52 14.36 3.07
CA MET A 23 14.41 14.46 2.13
C MET A 23 13.23 13.73 2.81
N PRO A 24 12.06 14.37 2.90
CA PRO A 24 10.91 13.72 3.52
C PRO A 24 10.68 12.40 2.79
N ALA A 25 10.66 11.31 3.55
CA ALA A 25 10.44 9.98 3.04
C ALA A 25 9.21 9.97 2.10
N ALA A 26 9.29 9.23 0.99
CA ALA A 26 8.22 9.11 -0.01
C ALA A 26 6.97 8.42 0.56
N ALA A 27 6.24 9.14 1.40
CA ALA A 27 4.93 8.74 1.87
C ALA A 27 3.96 8.70 0.68
N PRO A 28 3.00 7.76 0.65
CA PRO A 28 1.88 7.82 -0.27
C PRO A 28 1.17 9.16 -0.19
N ASP A 29 0.74 9.70 -1.33
CA ASP A 29 -0.09 10.89 -1.31
C ASP A 29 -1.41 10.60 -0.58
N ARG A 30 -1.94 11.63 0.08
CA ARG A 30 -3.24 11.58 0.75
C ARG A 30 -4.08 12.80 0.37
N PRO A 31 -5.28 12.60 -0.20
CA PRO A 31 -5.83 11.31 -0.66
C PRO A 31 -4.99 10.69 -1.79
N MET A 32 -5.09 9.38 -1.97
CA MET A 32 -4.44 8.69 -3.09
C MET A 32 -5.02 9.19 -4.41
N ARG A 33 -4.15 9.64 -5.32
CA ARG A 33 -4.57 9.98 -6.68
C ARG A 33 -4.75 8.71 -7.50
N LYS A 34 -5.94 8.52 -8.07
CA LYS A 34 -6.26 7.40 -8.96
C LYS A 34 -5.95 7.78 -10.41
N SER A 35 -5.58 6.79 -11.23
CA SER A 35 -5.64 6.95 -12.69
C SER A 35 -7.10 6.92 -13.15
N ALA A 36 -7.39 7.44 -14.34
CA ALA A 36 -8.74 7.38 -14.93
C ALA A 36 -9.25 5.93 -15.02
N TRP A 37 -8.39 5.02 -15.49
CA TRP A 37 -8.70 3.59 -15.54
C TRP A 37 -9.04 3.01 -14.17
N LEU A 38 -8.26 3.31 -13.12
CA LEU A 38 -8.52 2.75 -11.79
C LEU A 38 -9.83 3.28 -11.20
N ALA A 39 -10.14 4.56 -11.45
CA ALA A 39 -11.41 5.15 -11.01
C ALA A 39 -12.60 4.41 -11.66
N GLU A 40 -12.55 4.18 -12.97
CA GLU A 40 -13.57 3.44 -13.71
C GLU A 40 -13.64 1.96 -13.30
N ALA A 41 -12.50 1.30 -13.13
CA ALA A 41 -12.44 -0.12 -12.78
C ALA A 41 -13.00 -0.40 -11.39
N MET A 42 -12.79 0.49 -10.42
CA MET A 42 -13.34 0.35 -9.06
C MET A 42 -14.88 0.45 -9.04
N ASP A 43 -15.49 1.15 -10.00
CA ASP A 43 -16.95 1.27 -10.11
C ASP A 43 -17.60 -0.02 -10.64
N SER A 44 -16.82 -0.92 -11.25
CA SER A 44 -17.31 -2.18 -11.85
C SER A 44 -17.73 -3.27 -10.84
N LYS A 45 -17.49 -3.07 -9.54
CA LYS A 45 -17.85 -4.01 -8.44
C LYS A 45 -17.26 -5.43 -8.58
N THR A 46 -16.14 -5.60 -9.25
CA THR A 46 -15.47 -6.91 -9.32
C THR A 46 -14.76 -7.27 -8.01
N CYS A 47 -14.60 -8.54 -7.69
CA CYS A 47 -13.97 -8.97 -6.44
C CYS A 47 -12.54 -9.50 -6.71
N PRO A 48 -11.60 -9.38 -5.75
CA PRO A 48 -11.64 -8.61 -4.48
C PRO A 48 -11.15 -7.16 -4.64
N LEU A 49 -11.81 -6.19 -3.98
CA LEU A 49 -11.28 -4.83 -3.83
C LEU A 49 -10.58 -4.71 -2.49
N VAL A 50 -9.26 -4.49 -2.51
CA VAL A 50 -8.47 -4.39 -1.29
C VAL A 50 -8.00 -2.97 -1.04
N SER A 51 -8.55 -2.32 -0.03
CA SER A 51 -8.13 -0.99 0.42
C SER A 51 -7.06 -1.06 1.51
N ILE A 52 -6.04 -0.20 1.42
CA ILE A 52 -5.00 -0.03 2.43
C ILE A 52 -5.10 1.38 3.02
N ARG A 53 -5.18 1.46 4.35
CA ARG A 53 -5.31 2.70 5.13
C ARG A 53 -4.30 2.73 6.25
N LEU A 54 -3.93 3.89 6.78
CA LEU A 54 -3.15 3.92 8.03
C LEU A 54 -3.99 3.45 9.23
N VAL A 55 -3.30 2.90 10.23
CA VAL A 55 -3.92 2.66 11.54
C VAL A 55 -4.19 4.00 12.24
N GLY A 56 -5.39 4.14 12.83
CA GLY A 56 -5.77 5.30 13.64
C GLY A 56 -6.40 6.45 12.85
N GLU A 57 -6.47 6.35 11.52
CA GLU A 57 -7.25 7.27 10.70
C GLU A 57 -8.73 6.84 10.71
N ASN A 58 -9.60 7.75 11.14
CA ASN A 58 -11.05 7.54 11.08
C ASN A 58 -11.54 7.82 9.66
N PRO A 59 -12.44 6.99 9.11
CA PRO A 59 -13.06 7.30 7.83
C PRO A 59 -13.69 8.69 7.89
N ARG A 60 -13.29 9.59 6.99
CA ARG A 60 -13.89 10.91 6.91
C ARG A 60 -15.40 10.82 6.71
N ALA A 61 -16.12 11.73 7.35
CA ALA A 61 -17.59 11.78 7.36
C ALA A 61 -18.22 12.07 5.99
N ASP A 62 -17.43 12.52 5.02
CA ASP A 62 -17.84 12.73 3.61
C ASP A 62 -17.70 11.46 2.75
N GLY A 63 -17.28 10.33 3.33
CA GLY A 63 -17.07 9.08 2.61
C GLY A 63 -15.81 9.05 1.73
N GLY A 64 -14.93 10.05 1.83
CA GLY A 64 -13.78 10.23 0.92
C GLY A 64 -12.40 9.78 1.45
N GLU A 65 -11.81 8.80 0.78
CA GLU A 65 -10.38 8.67 0.42
C GLU A 65 -9.25 8.71 1.48
N ASP A 66 -9.42 8.08 2.65
CA ASP A 66 -8.26 7.76 3.53
C ASP A 66 -7.44 6.53 3.06
N THR A 67 -7.79 6.00 1.89
CA THR A 67 -7.05 4.91 1.24
C THR A 67 -5.75 5.47 0.67
N ILE A 68 -4.62 4.94 1.14
CA ILE A 68 -3.27 5.34 0.72
C ILE A 68 -2.75 4.48 -0.44
N ALA A 69 -3.35 3.30 -0.61
CA ALA A 69 -3.08 2.37 -1.69
C ALA A 69 -4.27 1.41 -1.84
N THR A 70 -4.50 0.91 -3.04
CA THR A 70 -5.48 -0.16 -3.31
C THR A 70 -4.81 -1.30 -4.06
N ILE A 71 -5.30 -2.52 -3.90
CA ILE A 71 -4.85 -3.66 -4.69
C ILE A 71 -6.03 -4.13 -5.54
N TRP A 72 -5.79 -4.26 -6.84
CA TRP A 72 -6.82 -4.52 -7.84
C TRP A 72 -6.24 -5.21 -9.09
N ARG A 73 -7.11 -5.41 -10.10
CA ARG A 73 -6.75 -6.03 -11.38
C ARG A 73 -5.76 -5.15 -12.11
N SER A 74 -4.96 -5.75 -12.97
CA SER A 74 -4.09 -4.98 -13.85
C SER A 74 -4.94 -4.27 -14.91
N ALA A 75 -4.41 -3.20 -15.53
CA ALA A 75 -5.15 -2.42 -16.52
C ALA A 75 -5.52 -3.21 -17.79
N ASP A 76 -4.73 -4.24 -18.10
CA ASP A 76 -4.87 -5.04 -19.33
C ASP A 76 -5.78 -6.28 -19.14
N ASP A 77 -6.55 -6.34 -18.05
CA ASP A 77 -7.09 -7.58 -17.47
C ASP A 77 -8.62 -7.72 -17.55
N GLU A 78 -9.21 -7.53 -18.73
CA GLU A 78 -10.55 -8.11 -19.00
C GLU A 78 -10.46 -9.60 -19.34
N LEU A 79 -9.32 -10.07 -19.86
CA LEU A 79 -9.10 -11.43 -20.37
C LEU A 79 -7.67 -11.96 -20.17
N ALA A 80 -6.82 -11.32 -19.35
CA ALA A 80 -5.42 -11.68 -19.23
C ALA A 80 -5.17 -12.84 -18.25
N ASP A 81 -4.10 -13.59 -18.47
CA ASP A 81 -3.61 -14.63 -17.55
C ASP A 81 -3.38 -14.04 -16.14
N LEU A 82 -3.56 -14.87 -15.11
CA LEU A 82 -3.46 -14.52 -13.67
C LEU A 82 -2.09 -13.95 -13.24
N ASP A 83 -1.12 -13.78 -14.15
CA ASP A 83 0.26 -13.41 -13.85
C ASP A 83 0.46 -11.92 -13.51
N ARG A 84 -0.50 -11.05 -13.86
CA ARG A 84 -0.45 -9.59 -13.54
C ARG A 84 -1.36 -9.18 -12.40
N TRP A 85 -2.16 -10.11 -11.90
CA TRP A 85 -2.90 -9.99 -10.66
C TRP A 85 -2.02 -10.49 -9.49
N PRO A 86 -2.10 -9.91 -8.28
CA PRO A 86 -2.76 -8.66 -7.92
C PRO A 86 -1.83 -7.42 -8.08
N THR A 87 -2.29 -6.34 -8.71
CA THR A 87 -1.51 -5.08 -8.89
C THR A 87 -1.76 -4.10 -7.74
N LEU A 88 -0.70 -3.53 -7.17
CA LEU A 88 -0.79 -2.49 -6.14
C LEU A 88 -0.80 -1.10 -6.79
N TYR A 89 -1.87 -0.35 -6.57
CA TYR A 89 -2.02 1.03 -6.99
C TYR A 89 -1.82 1.98 -5.81
N LEU A 90 -1.04 3.03 -6.02
CA LEU A 90 -0.79 4.11 -5.07
C LEU A 90 -0.35 5.36 -5.82
N SER A 91 -0.19 6.49 -5.13
CA SER A 91 0.43 7.68 -5.74
C SER A 91 1.56 8.24 -4.88
N LEU A 92 2.60 8.73 -5.54
CA LEU A 92 3.76 9.37 -4.90
C LEU A 92 4.09 10.69 -5.60
N GLY A 93 4.16 11.77 -4.83
CA GLY A 93 4.52 13.08 -5.37
C GLY A 93 3.53 13.56 -6.42
N GLY A 94 2.25 13.23 -6.27
CA GLY A 94 1.19 13.57 -7.20
C GLY A 94 1.06 12.63 -8.41
N ARG A 95 1.88 11.59 -8.52
CA ARG A 95 1.89 10.67 -9.68
C ARG A 95 1.24 9.34 -9.32
N PRO A 96 0.17 8.90 -10.02
CA PRO A 96 -0.38 7.57 -9.85
C PRO A 96 0.61 6.52 -10.38
N LEU A 97 0.71 5.41 -9.65
CA LEU A 97 1.60 4.29 -9.93
C LEU A 97 0.80 2.99 -9.86
N ALA A 98 1.16 2.05 -10.73
CA ALA A 98 0.71 0.67 -10.72
C ALA A 98 1.94 -0.23 -10.59
N LEU A 99 2.02 -1.00 -9.51
CA LEU A 99 3.16 -1.86 -9.19
C LEU A 99 2.72 -3.32 -9.32
N PRO A 100 3.25 -4.07 -10.29
CA PRO A 100 3.00 -5.50 -10.42
C PRO A 100 3.53 -6.31 -9.22
N ARG A 101 2.86 -7.44 -8.93
CA ARG A 101 3.26 -8.38 -7.86
C ARG A 101 4.57 -9.08 -8.22
N VAL A 102 5.45 -9.26 -7.23
CA VAL A 102 6.72 -10.00 -7.39
C VAL A 102 6.94 -11.01 -6.25
N PRO A 103 7.09 -12.32 -6.53
CA PRO A 103 6.77 -12.97 -7.82
C PRO A 103 5.26 -12.85 -8.14
N PRO A 104 4.84 -13.11 -9.38
CA PRO A 104 3.42 -13.32 -9.70
C PRO A 104 2.82 -14.34 -8.72
N ALA A 105 1.63 -14.04 -8.22
CA ALA A 105 0.98 -14.85 -7.19
C ALA A 105 -0.53 -14.66 -7.25
N ASP A 106 -1.26 -15.56 -6.60
CA ASP A 106 -2.70 -15.45 -6.43
C ASP A 106 -3.09 -14.22 -5.59
N ASP A 107 -4.39 -13.97 -5.48
CA ASP A 107 -4.94 -12.84 -4.76
C ASP A 107 -4.44 -12.71 -3.30
N VAL A 108 -4.58 -11.49 -2.75
CA VAL A 108 -4.13 -11.15 -1.39
C VAL A 108 -4.82 -11.98 -0.32
N GLU A 109 -6.11 -12.29 -0.48
CA GLU A 109 -6.87 -13.09 0.47
C GLU A 109 -6.33 -14.52 0.53
N SER A 110 -6.20 -15.17 -0.62
CA SER A 110 -5.65 -16.51 -0.77
C SER A 110 -4.25 -16.62 -0.13
N ALA A 111 -3.40 -15.62 -0.31
CA ALA A 111 -2.07 -15.58 0.28
C ALA A 111 -2.05 -15.28 1.80
N ALA A 112 -3.05 -14.58 2.33
CA ALA A 112 -3.05 -14.05 3.70
C ALA A 112 -4.02 -14.76 4.66
N LEU A 113 -4.94 -15.58 4.17
CA LEU A 113 -5.86 -16.36 5.01
C LEU A 113 -5.17 -17.47 5.82
N SER A 114 -3.95 -17.84 5.44
CA SER A 114 -3.17 -18.91 6.08
C SER A 114 -2.38 -18.46 7.32
N GLY A 115 -2.22 -17.16 7.56
CA GLY A 115 -1.47 -16.64 8.70
C GLY A 115 -0.71 -15.35 8.38
N GLU A 116 0.43 -15.15 9.04
CA GLU A 116 1.30 -14.02 8.70
C GLU A 116 1.85 -14.17 7.28
N THR A 117 1.77 -13.11 6.49
CA THR A 117 2.21 -13.12 5.09
C THR A 117 3.03 -11.88 4.74
N LEU A 118 3.90 -12.02 3.75
CA LEU A 118 4.73 -10.96 3.21
C LEU A 118 4.50 -10.84 1.71
N LEU A 119 3.91 -9.73 1.30
CA LEU A 119 3.60 -9.42 -0.09
C LEU A 119 4.51 -8.32 -0.60
N ARG A 120 4.88 -8.38 -1.89
CA ARG A 120 5.85 -7.49 -2.54
C ARG A 120 5.39 -7.08 -3.94
N TRP A 121 5.58 -5.82 -4.26
CA TRP A 121 5.33 -5.27 -5.59
C TRP A 121 6.50 -4.40 -6.01
N SER A 122 6.76 -4.34 -7.32
CA SER A 122 7.84 -3.51 -7.83
C SER A 122 7.53 -2.98 -9.22
N ALA A 123 7.91 -1.73 -9.44
CA ALA A 123 7.93 -1.07 -10.74
C ALA A 123 9.37 -0.61 -11.01
N PRO A 124 10.26 -1.50 -11.52
CA PRO A 124 11.70 -1.25 -11.57
C PRO A 124 12.07 -0.03 -12.43
N ARG A 125 11.33 0.22 -13.52
CA ARG A 125 11.54 1.39 -14.39
C ARG A 125 11.28 2.72 -13.67
N GLN A 126 10.44 2.69 -12.63
CA GLN A 126 10.11 3.82 -11.79
C GLN A 126 10.98 3.86 -10.52
N GLY A 127 11.80 2.84 -10.27
CA GLY A 127 12.61 2.72 -9.06
C GLY A 127 11.80 2.54 -7.78
N VAL A 128 10.54 2.08 -7.88
CA VAL A 128 9.64 1.95 -6.73
C VAL A 128 9.40 0.48 -6.39
N SER A 129 9.44 0.17 -5.10
CA SER A 129 8.98 -1.11 -4.58
C SER A 129 8.15 -0.93 -3.31
N ALA A 130 7.25 -1.88 -3.09
CA ALA A 130 6.37 -1.93 -1.94
C ALA A 130 6.44 -3.30 -1.29
N THR A 131 6.43 -3.34 0.04
CA THR A 131 6.34 -4.57 0.82
C THR A 131 5.26 -4.42 1.88
N LEU A 132 4.30 -5.34 1.89
CA LEU A 132 3.20 -5.39 2.83
C LEU A 132 3.34 -6.63 3.69
N ARG A 133 3.57 -6.44 4.99
CA ARG A 133 3.57 -7.53 5.97
C ARG A 133 2.24 -7.53 6.70
N LEU A 134 1.49 -8.62 6.59
CA LEU A 134 0.17 -8.78 7.20
C LEU A 134 0.22 -9.84 8.31
N ARG A 135 -0.57 -9.62 9.35
CA ARG A 135 -0.92 -10.64 10.34
C ARG A 135 -2.12 -11.44 9.85
N ALA A 136 -2.51 -12.49 10.57
CA ALA A 136 -3.74 -13.22 10.27
C ALA A 136 -4.97 -12.29 10.23
N PRO A 137 -5.90 -12.48 9.28
CA PRO A 137 -7.10 -11.66 9.17
C PRO A 137 -8.12 -11.96 10.25
N ARG A 138 -9.03 -11.01 10.41
CA ARG A 138 -10.41 -11.26 10.84
C ARG A 138 -11.29 -11.29 9.60
N LEU A 139 -12.16 -12.28 9.48
CA LEU A 139 -13.08 -12.46 8.36
C LEU A 139 -14.50 -12.36 8.89
N TRP A 140 -15.34 -11.64 8.18
CA TRP A 140 -16.78 -11.66 8.37
C TRP A 140 -17.46 -12.14 7.09
N VAL A 141 -18.56 -12.87 7.27
CA VAL A 141 -19.45 -13.28 6.19
C VAL A 141 -20.81 -12.66 6.45
N GLU A 142 -21.38 -12.07 5.42
CA GLU A 142 -22.75 -11.56 5.43
C GLU A 142 -23.72 -12.69 5.09
N ASN A 143 -24.68 -12.94 5.97
CA ASN A 143 -25.81 -13.82 5.72
C ASN A 143 -27.09 -13.05 6.05
N ASP A 144 -28.00 -12.91 5.10
CA ASP A 144 -29.27 -12.19 5.25
C ASP A 144 -29.13 -10.77 5.84
N GLY A 145 -28.08 -10.04 5.42
CA GLY A 145 -27.77 -8.68 5.89
C GLY A 145 -27.10 -8.61 7.27
N ALA A 146 -26.85 -9.75 7.92
CA ALA A 146 -26.13 -9.82 9.19
C ALA A 146 -24.68 -10.28 8.99
N TRP A 147 -23.74 -9.52 9.57
CA TRP A 147 -22.31 -9.83 9.50
C TRP A 147 -21.86 -10.67 10.69
N THR A 148 -21.38 -11.88 10.43
CA THR A 148 -20.87 -12.81 11.46
C THR A 148 -19.38 -13.01 11.30
N GLU A 149 -18.62 -12.84 12.38
CA GLU A 149 -17.18 -13.12 12.39
C GLU A 149 -16.92 -14.63 12.30
N VAL A 150 -16.04 -15.03 11.39
CA VAL A 150 -15.63 -16.41 11.19
C VAL A 150 -14.49 -16.74 12.14
N ALA A 151 -14.62 -17.87 12.84
CA ALA A 151 -13.54 -18.36 13.70
C ALA A 151 -12.24 -18.60 12.90
N PRO A 152 -11.05 -18.27 13.44
CA PRO A 152 -9.77 -18.41 12.73
C PRO A 152 -9.52 -19.80 12.11
N ALA A 153 -9.95 -20.87 12.77
CA ALA A 153 -9.80 -22.23 12.26
C ALA A 153 -10.65 -22.54 11.01
N ARG A 154 -11.67 -21.72 10.71
CA ARG A 154 -12.63 -21.92 9.62
C ARG A 154 -12.47 -20.94 8.46
N LEU A 155 -11.49 -20.03 8.51
CA LEU A 155 -11.33 -18.96 7.51
C LEU A 155 -11.30 -19.48 6.06
N ARG A 156 -10.47 -20.49 5.79
CA ARG A 156 -10.36 -21.10 4.44
C ARG A 156 -11.66 -21.77 3.99
N GLN A 157 -12.32 -22.48 4.89
CA GLN A 157 -13.58 -23.16 4.59
C GLN A 157 -14.69 -22.14 4.31
N ALA A 158 -14.80 -21.10 5.14
CA ALA A 158 -15.80 -20.07 4.98
C ALA A 158 -15.62 -19.31 3.66
N ARG A 159 -14.37 -19.00 3.26
CA ARG A 159 -14.09 -18.32 2.00
C ARG A 159 -14.39 -19.16 0.75
N ALA A 160 -14.18 -20.47 0.85
CA ALA A 160 -14.48 -21.40 -0.25
C ALA A 160 -15.99 -21.70 -0.38
N ALA A 161 -16.78 -21.46 0.68
CA ALA A 161 -18.21 -21.75 0.72
C ALA A 161 -19.09 -20.54 0.36
N THR A 162 -18.50 -19.37 0.12
CA THR A 162 -19.23 -18.10 -0.11
C THR A 162 -19.63 -17.87 -1.57
N ASP A 163 -20.03 -18.89 -2.31
CA ASP A 163 -20.51 -18.81 -3.71
C ASP A 163 -21.80 -17.95 -3.89
N GLY A 164 -22.25 -17.25 -2.85
CA GLY A 164 -23.37 -16.30 -2.89
C GLY A 164 -23.46 -15.36 -1.68
N ALA A 165 -22.36 -15.15 -0.94
CA ALA A 165 -22.35 -14.33 0.27
C ALA A 165 -21.23 -13.29 0.24
N SER A 166 -21.53 -12.06 0.67
CA SER A 166 -20.50 -11.03 0.81
C SER A 166 -19.52 -11.41 1.91
N THR A 167 -18.23 -11.20 1.65
CA THR A 167 -17.18 -11.39 2.64
C THR A 167 -16.43 -10.08 2.86
N ARG A 168 -15.97 -9.91 4.10
CA ARG A 168 -15.14 -8.80 4.51
C ARG A 168 -13.95 -9.34 5.28
N SER A 169 -12.75 -9.13 4.76
CA SER A 169 -11.51 -9.50 5.43
C SER A 169 -10.77 -8.26 5.90
N VAL A 170 -10.31 -8.24 7.16
CA VAL A 170 -9.53 -7.14 7.72
C VAL A 170 -8.22 -7.67 8.29
N TRP A 171 -7.10 -7.14 7.80
CA TRP A 171 -5.76 -7.43 8.30
C TRP A 171 -5.15 -6.19 8.96
N GLY A 172 -4.38 -6.43 10.02
CA GLY A 172 -3.41 -5.46 10.53
C GLY A 172 -2.02 -5.77 9.99
N GLY A 173 -1.25 -4.74 9.64
CA GLY A 173 0.05 -4.94 9.02
C GLY A 173 0.97 -3.73 9.04
N HIS A 174 2.03 -3.80 8.23
CA HIS A 174 2.94 -2.70 7.94
C HIS A 174 3.18 -2.63 6.43
N LEU A 175 3.04 -1.44 5.86
CA LEU A 175 3.45 -1.13 4.50
C LEU A 175 4.81 -0.45 4.53
N THR A 176 5.75 -0.95 3.74
CA THR A 176 7.05 -0.33 3.48
C THR A 176 7.12 0.04 2.00
N LEU A 177 7.51 1.27 1.71
CA LEU A 177 7.77 1.76 0.36
C LEU A 177 9.24 2.17 0.25
N VAL A 178 9.85 1.82 -0.87
CA VAL A 178 11.19 2.26 -1.23
C VAL A 178 11.11 2.90 -2.61
N SER A 179 11.61 4.13 -2.71
CA SER A 179 11.68 4.90 -3.95
C SER A 179 13.01 5.66 -4.03
N PRO A 180 13.31 6.35 -5.15
CA PRO A 180 14.50 7.19 -5.24
C PRO A 180 14.54 8.32 -4.20
N ALA A 181 13.39 8.76 -3.69
CA ALA A 181 13.30 9.78 -2.65
C ALA A 181 13.49 9.22 -1.22
N GLY A 182 13.61 7.90 -1.06
CA GLY A 182 13.94 7.25 0.20
C GLY A 182 12.98 6.11 0.58
N ARG A 183 13.03 5.74 1.86
CA ARG A 183 12.20 4.68 2.44
C ARG A 183 11.14 5.27 3.36
N TRP A 184 9.90 4.84 3.16
CA TRP A 184 8.78 5.14 4.04
C TRP A 184 8.20 3.85 4.63
N GLN A 185 7.74 3.87 5.87
CA GLN A 185 7.11 2.72 6.50
C GLN A 185 6.08 3.17 7.54
N ALA A 186 4.92 2.52 7.55
CA ALA A 186 3.88 2.78 8.54
C ALA A 186 3.02 1.55 8.85
N PRO A 187 2.41 1.48 10.05
CA PRO A 187 1.37 0.50 10.34
C PRO A 187 0.12 0.80 9.51
N VAL A 188 -0.49 -0.26 8.96
CA VAL A 188 -1.66 -0.16 8.08
C VAL A 188 -2.77 -1.11 8.50
N ARG A 189 -4.01 -0.71 8.20
CA ARG A 189 -5.16 -1.60 8.12
C ARG A 189 -5.41 -1.90 6.66
N VAL A 190 -5.56 -3.17 6.34
CA VAL A 190 -5.92 -3.65 5.00
C VAL A 190 -7.30 -4.26 5.09
N GLU A 191 -8.15 -3.94 4.14
CA GLU A 191 -9.53 -4.36 4.14
C GLU A 191 -9.91 -4.81 2.73
N SER A 192 -10.39 -6.04 2.62
CA SER A 192 -10.91 -6.59 1.38
C SER A 192 -12.40 -6.79 1.51
N TRP A 193 -13.12 -6.39 0.47
CA TRP A 193 -14.54 -6.66 0.32
C TRP A 193 -14.73 -7.49 -0.94
N CYS A 194 -15.44 -8.60 -0.79
CA CYS A 194 -15.99 -9.35 -1.92
C CYS A 194 -17.50 -9.40 -1.76
N GLY A 195 -18.26 -8.95 -2.76
CA GLY A 195 -19.69 -9.24 -2.87
C GLY A 195 -19.94 -10.58 -3.58
N PRO A 196 -21.21 -11.03 -3.62
CA PRO A 196 -21.65 -12.12 -4.49
C PRO A 196 -21.51 -11.77 -5.98
#